data_AF-A0A0F3MC87-F1
#
_entry.id   AF-A0A0F3MC87-F1
#
_cell.length_a   1.000
_cell.length_b   1.000
_cell.length_c   1.000
_cell.angle_alpha   90.00
_cell.angle_beta   90.00
_cell.angle_gamma   90.00
#
_symmetry.space_group_name_H-M   'P 1'
#
loop_
_entity.id
_entity.type
_entity.pdbx_description
1 polymer ?
#
loop_
_entity_poly.entity_id
_entity_poly.type
_entity_poly.pdbx_seq_one_letter_code
_entity_poly.pdbx_strand_id
1 'polypeptide(L)'
;MLPKRKRLADYYPLTPEDAVILQRMSSRSFNIYFINQLLLKLSNKYPNRHFVNKIAVLNYMAKALANELLTTEQANSEILDLMM
;
A
#
# COMPACT_ATOMS: atom_id res chain seq x y z
N MET A 1 -7.73 17.79 21.62
CA MET A 1 -8.51 16.80 20.82
C MET A 1 -7.57 15.67 20.42
N LEU A 2 -7.89 14.41 20.72
CA LEU A 2 -7.11 13.26 20.23
C LEU A 2 -7.24 13.20 18.70
N PRO A 3 -6.15 12.92 17.94
CA PRO A 3 -6.25 12.78 16.50
C PRO A 3 -7.25 11.68 16.16
N LYS A 4 -8.28 12.03 15.37
CA LYS A 4 -9.30 11.09 14.91
C LYS A 4 -8.59 10.00 14.11
N ARG A 5 -8.63 8.76 14.60
CA ARG A 5 -8.00 7.62 13.93
C ARG A 5 -8.68 7.40 12.58
N LYS A 6 -7.89 7.20 11.53
CA LYS A 6 -8.35 6.99 10.16
C LYS A 6 -8.16 5.53 9.75
N ARG A 7 -9.03 5.03 8.88
CA ARG A 7 -8.90 3.70 8.25
C ARG A 7 -7.88 3.74 7.12
N LEU A 8 -7.39 2.59 6.70
CA LEU A 8 -6.48 2.49 5.54
C LEU A 8 -7.05 3.16 4.28
N ALA A 9 -8.32 2.93 3.99
CA ALA A 9 -8.99 3.51 2.82
C ALA A 9 -8.99 5.06 2.82
N ASP A 10 -8.93 5.70 3.99
CA ASP A 10 -8.89 7.16 4.10
C ASP A 10 -7.53 7.76 3.67
N TYR A 11 -6.53 6.91 3.41
CA TYR A 11 -5.22 7.30 2.88
C TYR A 11 -5.07 7.00 1.38
N TYR A 12 -6.12 6.50 0.72
CA TYR A 12 -6.13 6.27 -0.72
C TYR A 12 -6.49 7.56 -1.49
N PRO A 13 -5.87 7.83 -2.65
CA PRO A 13 -4.69 7.15 -3.17
C PRO A 13 -3.40 7.62 -2.48
N LEU A 14 -2.40 6.76 -2.39
CA LEU A 14 -1.04 7.16 -2.03
C LEU A 14 -0.40 7.95 -3.16
N THR A 15 0.50 8.88 -2.82
CA THR A 15 1.21 9.71 -3.79
C THR A 15 2.44 8.99 -4.35
N PRO A 16 3.01 9.45 -5.48
CA PRO A 16 4.28 8.92 -5.99
C PRO A 16 5.42 8.95 -4.97
N GLU A 17 5.49 9.98 -4.12
CA GLU A 17 6.50 10.09 -3.07
C GLU A 17 6.33 9.01 -2.01
N ASP A 18 5.08 8.71 -1.61
CA ASP A 18 4.78 7.61 -0.69
C ASP A 18 5.21 6.26 -1.29
N ALA A 19 4.97 6.06 -2.59
CA ALA A 19 5.36 4.85 -3.29
C ALA A 19 6.89 4.65 -3.27
N VAL A 20 7.66 5.71 -3.53
CA VAL A 20 9.13 5.67 -3.44
C VAL A 20 9.60 5.33 -2.03
N ILE A 21 8.96 5.91 -1.01
CA ILE A 21 9.26 5.58 0.39
C ILE A 21 8.97 4.10 0.66
N LEU A 22 7.80 3.61 0.26
CA LEU A 22 7.40 2.21 0.46
C LEU A 22 8.34 1.24 -0.22
N GLN A 23 8.73 1.52 -1.47
CA GLN A 23 9.68 0.69 -2.22
C GLN A 23 11.02 0.54 -1.48
N ARG A 24 11.53 1.64 -0.93
CA ARG A 24 12.78 1.64 -0.14
C ARG A 24 12.61 0.88 1.17
N MET A 25 11.51 1.11 1.88
CA MET A 25 11.26 0.48 3.19
C MET A 25 10.99 -1.02 3.10
N SER A 26 10.37 -1.48 2.00
CA SER A 26 10.13 -2.91 1.78
C SER A 26 11.28 -3.61 1.05
N SER A 27 12.25 -2.86 0.51
CA SER A 27 13.27 -3.35 -0.41
C SER A 27 12.69 -4.03 -1.66
N ARG A 28 11.57 -3.50 -2.17
CA ARG A 28 10.83 -4.08 -3.31
C ARG A 28 10.26 -3.01 -4.22
N SER A 29 10.54 -3.10 -5.51
CA SER A 29 10.18 -2.13 -6.55
C SER A 29 8.74 -2.30 -7.10
N PHE A 30 7.75 -2.51 -6.22
CA PHE A 30 6.35 -2.52 -6.63
C PHE A 30 5.91 -1.15 -7.14
N ASN A 31 5.16 -1.10 -8.23
CA ASN A 31 4.66 0.15 -8.78
C ASN A 31 3.52 0.71 -7.92
N ILE A 32 3.23 2.01 -8.10
CA ILE A 32 2.22 2.72 -7.30
C ILE A 32 0.81 2.14 -7.46
N TYR A 33 0.50 1.57 -8.63
CA TYR A 33 -0.81 0.96 -8.88
C TYR A 33 -1.00 -0.27 -8.01
N PHE A 34 -0.05 -1.22 -8.03
CA PHE A 34 -0.09 -2.40 -7.18
C PHE A 34 -0.13 -2.04 -5.69
N ILE A 35 0.70 -1.07 -5.28
CA ILE A 35 0.72 -0.58 -3.89
C ILE A 35 -0.67 -0.08 -3.46
N ASN A 36 -1.34 0.71 -4.31
CA ASN A 36 -2.67 1.24 -4.05
C ASN A 36 -3.76 0.16 -4.05
N GLN A 37 -3.66 -0.84 -4.93
CA GLN A 37 -4.56 -2.01 -4.92
C GLN A 37 -4.40 -2.84 -3.64
N LEU A 38 -3.16 -3.08 -3.22
CA LEU A 38 -2.88 -3.76 -1.96
C LEU A 38 -3.46 -2.99 -0.77
N LEU A 39 -3.32 -1.66 -0.74
CA LEU A 39 -3.90 -0.83 0.31
C LEU A 39 -5.42 -1.02 0.40
N LEU A 40 -6.14 -0.98 -0.72
CA LEU A 40 -7.59 -1.21 -0.76
C LEU A 40 -7.94 -2.64 -0.34
N LYS A 41 -7.18 -3.64 -0.78
CA LYS A 41 -7.38 -5.04 -0.37
C LYS A 41 -7.23 -5.21 1.14
N LEU A 42 -6.21 -4.60 1.74
CA LEU A 42 -5.98 -4.64 3.19
C LEU A 42 -7.02 -3.84 3.97
N SER A 43 -7.50 -2.72 3.44
CA SER A 43 -8.56 -1.93 4.08
C SER A 43 -9.87 -2.70 4.17
N ASN A 44 -10.22 -3.44 3.11
CA ASN A 44 -11.39 -4.31 3.07
C ASN A 44 -11.22 -5.54 3.97
N LYS A 45 -10.02 -6.13 4.00
CA LYS A 45 -9.74 -7.31 4.84
C LYS A 45 -9.75 -6.99 6.34
N TYR A 46 -9.33 -5.78 6.72
CA TYR A 46 -9.21 -5.35 8.11
C TYR A 46 -9.91 -4.00 8.37
N PRO A 47 -11.25 -3.94 8.26
CA PRO A 47 -12.01 -2.68 8.28
C PRO A 47 -11.92 -1.93 9.63
N ASN A 48 -11.64 -2.65 10.72
CA ASN A 48 -11.52 -2.10 12.07
C ASN A 48 -10.08 -1.68 12.43
N ARG A 49 -9.13 -1.82 11.51
CA ARG A 49 -7.76 -1.37 11.72
C ARG A 49 -7.67 0.14 11.43
N HIS A 50 -7.36 0.90 12.47
CA HIS A 50 -7.24 2.34 12.39
C HIS A 50 -5.82 2.80 12.71
N PHE A 51 -5.42 3.89 12.07
CA PHE A 51 -4.10 4.48 12.15
C PHE A 51 -4.19 5.91 12.67
N VAL A 52 -3.18 6.29 13.47
CA VAL A 52 -3.09 7.61 14.07
C VAL A 52 -2.56 8.67 13.10
N ASN A 53 -1.74 8.27 12.13
CA ASN A 53 -1.11 9.15 11.15
C ASN A 53 -0.60 8.36 9.93
N LYS A 54 -0.16 9.09 8.89
CA LYS A 54 0.31 8.53 7.63
C LYS A 54 1.58 7.67 7.79
N ILE A 55 2.49 8.05 8.68
CA ILE A 55 3.72 7.29 8.94
C ILE A 55 3.40 5.86 9.43
N ALA A 56 2.42 5.73 10.33
CA ALA A 56 1.97 4.41 10.80
C ALA A 56 1.38 3.55 9.67
N VAL A 57 0.69 4.18 8.70
CA VAL A 57 0.18 3.51 7.50
C VAL A 57 1.32 3.04 6.61
N LEU A 58 2.31 3.89 6.35
CA LEU A 58 3.46 3.54 5.50
C LEU A 58 4.28 2.40 6.11
N ASN A 59 4.51 2.41 7.43
CA ASN A 59 5.16 1.30 8.14
C ASN A 59 4.39 -0.02 8.02
N TYR A 60 3.06 0.04 8.09
CA TYR A 60 2.21 -1.14 7.94
C TYR A 60 2.23 -1.69 6.51
N MET A 61 2.09 -0.79 5.52
CA MET A 61 2.15 -1.15 4.11
C MET A 61 3.52 -1.69 3.70
N ALA A 62 4.62 -1.12 4.18
CA ALA A 62 5.97 -1.61 3.91
C ALA A 62 6.16 -3.06 4.39
N LYS A 63 5.64 -3.41 5.58
CA LYS A 63 5.65 -4.78 6.08
C LYS A 63 4.82 -5.73 5.22
N ALA A 64 3.64 -5.29 4.77
CA ALA A 64 2.82 -6.08 3.87
C ALA A 64 3.55 -6.35 2.55
N LEU A 65 4.10 -5.30 1.92
CA LEU A 65 4.87 -5.40 0.68
C LEU A 65 6.10 -6.30 0.82
N ALA A 66 6.86 -6.18 1.91
CA ALA A 66 8.03 -7.02 2.16
C ALA A 66 7.68 -8.52 2.27
N ASN A 67 6.44 -8.85 2.66
CA ASN A 67 5.95 -10.22 2.79
C ASN A 67 5.00 -10.65 1.66
N GLU A 68 4.83 -9.84 0.61
CA GLU A 68 3.99 -10.22 -0.53
C GLU A 68 4.58 -11.41 -1.29
N LEU A 69 3.71 -12.32 -1.73
CA LEU A 69 4.16 -13.56 -2.39
C LEU A 69 4.49 -13.36 -3.87
N LEU A 70 3.79 -12.44 -4.54
CA LEU A 70 4.06 -12.09 -5.93
C LEU A 70 5.44 -11.44 -6.05
N THR A 71 6.20 -11.77 -7.09
CA THR A 71 7.40 -11.00 -7.42
C THR A 71 7.05 -9.61 -7.93
N THR A 72 8.02 -8.69 -7.91
CA THR A 72 7.82 -7.34 -8.44
C THR A 72 7.50 -7.35 -9.92
N GLU A 73 8.06 -8.29 -10.68
CA GLU A 73 7.82 -8.46 -12.11
C GLU A 73 6.37 -8.87 -12.36
N GLN A 74 5.89 -9.91 -11.66
CA GLN A 74 4.51 -10.41 -11.78
C GLN A 74 3.47 -9.34 -11.41
N ALA A 75 3.65 -8.72 -10.25
CA ALA A 75 2.72 -7.72 -9.74
C ALA A 75 2.69 -6.45 -10.61
N ASN A 76 3.84 -6.06 -11.18
CA ASN A 76 3.91 -4.87 -12.00
C ASN A 76 3.43 -5.12 -13.45
N SER A 77 3.46 -6.37 -13.92
CA SER A 77 3.01 -6.73 -15.26
C SER A 77 1.50 -6.88 -15.39
N GLU A 78 0.76 -7.15 -14.31
CA GLU A 78 -0.72 -7.29 -14.35
C GLU A 78 -1.46 -6.07 -14.92
N ILE A 79 -0.82 -4.90 -15.01
CA ILE A 79 -1.39 -3.70 -15.66
C ILE A 79 -1.50 -3.88 -17.18
N LEU A 80 -0.56 -4.61 -17.81
CA LEU A 80 -0.57 -4.85 -19.25
C LEU A 80 -1.72 -5.75 -19.69
N ASP A 81 -2.12 -6.70 -18.85
CA ASP A 81 -3.18 -7.68 -19.18
C ASP A 81 -4.61 -7.10 -19.06
N LEU A 82 -4.80 -5.95 -18.41
CA LEU A 82 -6.10 -5.27 -18.34
C LEU A 82 -6.30 -4.23 -19.46
N MET A 83 -5.28 -4.00 -20.29
CA MET A 83 -5.30 -3.03 -21.41
C MET A 83 -5.16 -3.69 -22.79
N MET A 84 -5.08 -5.03 -22.86
CA MET A 84 -5.16 -5.81 -24.11
C MET A 84 -6.42 -6.66 -24.14
#